data_AF-A0A7W6ZRY0-F1
#
_entry.id   AF-A0A7W6ZRY0-F1
#
_cell.length_a   1.000
_cell.length_b   1.000
_cell.length_c   1.000
_cell.angle_alpha   90.00
_cell.angle_beta   90.00
_cell.angle_gamma   90.00
#
_symmetry.space_group_name_H-M   'P 1'
#
loop_
_entity.id
_entity.type
_entity.pdbx_description
1 polymer ?
#
loop_
_entity_poly.entity_id
_entity_poly.type
_entity_poly.pdbx_seq_one_letter_code
_entity_poly.pdbx_strand_id
1 'polypeptide(L)'
;MRLGGRLQGAIEVLADIEARKRPVADALKDWGLAHRFAGSGDRAAIGNIVYDALRMRLSHGWLMGDDSPSALAHAVLFRQWGLTPEMLAADLDGDKFAPEPPGAEALAAFAARKIEDAPRHIQGDIPEWVEHSFEQAFGDSWLAEAQALAERPTLDLRANALKASRDKAVKALERAGAHASKIARFGIRIPAGEGASRLPNVTAELSFQKGWFEVQDEGSQIVADLVLPEEGDQVLDYCAGGGGKTLAMSAAMHNKGQVHAYDSDRRRLAPIIERLKRAGTRNVQVHDERNGLLPLRGKFDKVLVDAPCTGTGTWRRRPDTKWRLTQKNLDERTSQQQEALAQAGEFVRPGGMLLYVTCSVLPEENETQVNRFAANNPDFEVVEALSSWEKLFGSDAPKPRSSDGKTITLTPASTDTDGFFFCRLQRKK
;
A
#
# COMPACT_ATOMS: atom_id res chain seq x y z
N MET A 1 15.38 10.15 -24.17
CA MET A 1 14.30 10.48 -25.13
C MET A 1 13.82 11.92 -24.88
N ARG A 2 13.31 12.61 -25.91
CA ARG A 2 12.59 13.89 -25.75
C ARG A 2 11.21 13.66 -25.09
N LEU A 3 10.52 14.72 -24.70
CA LEU A 3 9.20 14.64 -24.06
C LEU A 3 8.17 13.92 -24.95
N GLY A 4 8.14 14.20 -26.25
CA GLY A 4 7.20 13.58 -27.19
C GLY A 4 7.32 12.06 -27.22
N GLY A 5 8.53 11.54 -27.39
CA GLY A 5 8.75 10.09 -27.32
C GLY A 5 8.38 9.46 -25.96
N ARG A 6 8.54 10.18 -24.84
CA ARG A 6 8.13 9.69 -23.51
C ARG A 6 6.61 9.67 -23.38
N LEU A 7 5.93 10.71 -23.86
CA LEU A 7 4.49 10.81 -23.88
C LEU A 7 3.87 9.70 -24.74
N GLN A 8 4.38 9.52 -25.97
CA GLN A 8 3.98 8.44 -26.87
C GLN A 8 4.16 7.05 -26.22
N GLY A 9 5.30 6.80 -25.60
CA GLY A 9 5.54 5.54 -24.88
C GLY A 9 4.54 5.31 -23.73
N ALA A 10 4.13 6.37 -23.02
CA ALA A 10 3.12 6.27 -21.98
C ALA A 10 1.73 5.95 -22.54
N ILE A 11 1.36 6.55 -23.68
CA ILE A 11 0.10 6.28 -24.39
C ILE A 11 0.03 4.81 -24.83
N GLU A 12 1.11 4.28 -25.42
CA GLU A 12 1.20 2.87 -25.82
C GLU A 12 1.02 1.92 -24.64
N VAL A 13 1.64 2.23 -23.49
CA VAL A 13 1.51 1.42 -22.28
C VAL A 13 0.08 1.48 -21.73
N LEU A 14 -0.53 2.67 -21.66
CA LEU A 14 -1.92 2.82 -21.23
C LEU A 14 -2.89 2.05 -22.14
N ALA A 15 -2.68 2.09 -23.46
CA ALA A 15 -3.45 1.33 -24.43
C ALA A 15 -3.28 -0.20 -24.25
N ASP A 16 -2.06 -0.69 -23.99
CA ASP A 16 -1.82 -2.13 -23.71
C ASP A 16 -2.53 -2.58 -22.42
N ILE A 17 -2.47 -1.76 -21.37
CA ILE A 17 -3.16 -2.03 -20.10
C ILE A 17 -4.67 -2.12 -20.31
N GLU A 18 -5.24 -1.18 -21.07
CA GLU A 18 -6.67 -1.15 -21.36
C GLU A 18 -7.13 -2.34 -22.21
N ALA A 19 -6.38 -2.68 -23.26
CA ALA A 19 -6.72 -3.77 -24.17
C ALA A 19 -6.55 -5.15 -23.52
N ARG A 20 -5.48 -5.36 -22.74
CA ARG A 20 -5.13 -6.68 -22.17
C ARG A 20 -5.55 -6.87 -20.71
N LYS A 21 -6.04 -5.82 -20.03
CA LYS A 21 -6.45 -5.83 -18.62
C LYS A 21 -5.39 -6.42 -17.66
N ARG A 22 -4.11 -6.10 -17.92
CA ARG A 22 -2.94 -6.64 -17.21
C ARG A 22 -2.35 -5.67 -16.17
N PRO A 23 -1.48 -6.13 -15.25
CA PRO A 23 -0.78 -5.27 -14.30
C PRO A 23 0.13 -4.22 -14.98
N VAL A 24 0.17 -3.00 -14.42
CA VAL A 24 1.00 -1.89 -14.94
C VAL A 24 2.48 -2.24 -14.93
N ALA A 25 2.96 -2.86 -13.84
CA ALA A 25 4.36 -3.25 -13.69
C ALA A 25 4.80 -4.19 -14.82
N ASP A 26 3.93 -5.11 -15.23
CA ASP A 26 4.21 -6.02 -16.34
C ASP A 26 4.20 -5.28 -17.67
N ALA A 27 3.20 -4.41 -17.91
CA ALA A 27 3.11 -3.62 -19.15
C ALA A 27 4.34 -2.73 -19.36
N LEU A 28 4.76 -2.00 -18.31
CA LEU A 28 5.98 -1.18 -18.34
C LEU A 28 7.25 -2.01 -18.54
N LYS A 29 7.32 -3.19 -17.93
CA LYS A 29 8.46 -4.11 -18.09
C LYS A 29 8.57 -4.58 -19.54
N ASP A 30 7.48 -5.07 -20.12
CA ASP A 30 7.47 -5.58 -21.50
C ASP A 30 7.75 -4.47 -22.51
N TRP A 31 7.12 -3.30 -22.33
CA TRP A 31 7.41 -2.13 -23.15
C TRP A 31 8.90 -1.77 -23.08
N GLY A 32 9.49 -1.76 -21.88
CA GLY A 32 10.92 -1.48 -21.68
C GLY A 32 11.86 -2.55 -22.26
N LEU A 33 11.43 -3.81 -22.37
CA LEU A 33 12.19 -4.87 -23.03
C LEU A 33 12.13 -4.73 -24.56
N ALA A 34 10.97 -4.36 -25.11
CA ALA A 34 10.81 -4.07 -26.53
C ALA A 34 11.56 -2.80 -26.97
N HIS A 35 11.64 -1.78 -26.10
CA HIS A 35 12.26 -0.48 -26.38
C HIS A 35 13.60 -0.32 -25.67
N ARG A 36 14.61 -1.10 -26.08
CA ARG A 36 15.94 -1.11 -25.44
C ARG A 36 16.69 0.22 -25.48
N PHE A 37 16.33 1.13 -26.39
CA PHE A 37 16.88 2.48 -26.46
C PHE A 37 16.41 3.39 -25.31
N ALA A 38 15.28 3.07 -24.65
CA ALA A 38 14.78 3.83 -23.52
C ALA A 38 15.64 3.53 -22.28
N GLY A 39 16.39 4.54 -21.83
CA GLY A 39 17.21 4.45 -20.62
C GLY A 39 16.38 4.41 -19.34
N SER A 40 17.03 4.20 -18.19
CA SER A 40 16.34 4.13 -16.89
C SER A 40 15.59 5.41 -16.52
N GLY A 41 16.10 6.59 -16.89
CA GLY A 41 15.40 7.86 -16.70
C GLY A 41 14.16 8.00 -17.60
N ASP A 42 14.24 7.55 -18.86
CA ASP A 42 13.10 7.58 -19.77
C ASP A 42 11.99 6.62 -19.30
N ARG A 43 12.35 5.40 -18.87
CA ARG A 43 11.40 4.44 -18.30
C ARG A 43 10.72 4.95 -17.03
N ALA A 44 11.46 5.67 -16.18
CA ALA A 44 10.89 6.29 -14.99
C ALA A 44 9.87 7.39 -15.37
N ALA A 45 10.22 8.27 -16.30
CA ALA A 45 9.32 9.32 -16.79
C ALA A 45 8.03 8.75 -17.41
N ILE A 46 8.17 7.73 -18.28
CA ILE A 46 7.02 7.02 -18.88
C ILE A 46 6.16 6.38 -17.79
N GLY A 47 6.78 5.66 -16.86
CA GLY A 47 6.09 5.05 -15.73
C GLY A 47 5.33 6.07 -14.90
N ASN A 48 5.92 7.24 -14.63
CA ASN A 48 5.27 8.31 -13.89
C ASN A 48 4.01 8.82 -14.58
N ILE A 49 4.05 9.03 -15.91
CA ILE A 49 2.85 9.43 -16.69
C ILE A 49 1.76 8.34 -16.57
N VAL A 50 2.13 7.08 -16.79
CA VAL A 50 1.18 5.95 -16.72
C VAL A 50 0.55 5.82 -15.34
N TYR A 51 1.35 5.86 -14.27
CA TYR A 51 0.83 5.73 -12.91
C TYR A 51 -0.05 6.92 -12.52
N ASP A 52 0.32 8.15 -12.87
CA ASP A 52 -0.49 9.34 -12.57
C ASP A 52 -1.82 9.33 -13.34
N ALA A 53 -1.80 8.94 -14.61
CA ALA A 53 -3.00 8.78 -15.42
C ALA A 53 -3.97 7.77 -14.80
N LEU A 54 -3.45 6.67 -14.23
CA LEU A 54 -4.28 5.68 -13.56
C LEU A 54 -4.69 6.11 -12.15
N ARG A 55 -3.89 6.90 -11.43
CA ARG A 55 -4.29 7.42 -10.12
C ARG A 55 -5.50 8.32 -10.24
N MET A 56 -5.52 9.19 -11.25
CA MET A 56 -6.56 10.21 -11.43
C MET A 56 -7.40 10.01 -12.71
N ARG A 57 -7.63 8.74 -13.11
CA ARG A 57 -8.24 8.38 -14.41
C ARG A 57 -9.58 9.07 -14.67
N LEU A 58 -10.50 9.04 -13.71
CA LEU A 58 -11.85 9.55 -13.93
C LEU A 58 -11.84 11.07 -13.98
N SER A 59 -11.11 11.73 -13.07
CA SER A 59 -11.03 13.19 -13.07
C SER A 59 -10.25 13.73 -14.26
N HIS A 60 -9.22 13.02 -14.74
CA HIS A 60 -8.56 13.32 -16.02
C HIS A 60 -9.52 13.18 -17.19
N GLY A 61 -10.25 12.07 -17.29
CA GLY A 61 -11.24 11.87 -18.36
C GLY A 61 -12.35 12.92 -18.34
N TRP A 62 -12.81 13.31 -17.16
CA TRP A 62 -13.79 14.39 -16.99
C TRP A 62 -13.27 15.71 -17.53
N LEU A 63 -12.06 16.13 -17.14
CA LEU A 63 -11.46 17.39 -17.59
C LEU A 63 -11.24 17.39 -19.11
N MET A 64 -10.74 16.29 -19.67
CA MET A 64 -10.47 16.21 -21.10
C MET A 64 -11.73 16.02 -21.96
N GLY A 65 -12.83 15.56 -21.37
CA GLY A 65 -14.01 15.11 -22.12
C GLY A 65 -13.76 13.85 -22.95
N ASP A 66 -12.66 13.15 -22.69
CA ASP A 66 -12.19 11.96 -23.38
C ASP A 66 -11.39 11.12 -22.37
N ASP A 67 -11.68 9.83 -22.27
CA ASP A 67 -10.99 8.88 -21.40
C ASP A 67 -9.99 7.99 -22.14
N SER A 68 -9.67 8.33 -23.40
CA SER A 68 -8.67 7.64 -24.20
C SER A 68 -7.28 7.67 -23.55
N PRO A 69 -6.42 6.66 -23.82
CA PRO A 69 -5.03 6.66 -23.38
C PRO A 69 -4.26 7.94 -23.71
N SER A 70 -4.55 8.55 -24.87
CA SER A 70 -3.95 9.83 -25.28
C SER A 70 -4.42 10.98 -24.41
N ALA A 71 -5.73 11.13 -24.21
CA ALA A 71 -6.28 12.20 -23.39
C ALA A 71 -5.78 12.12 -21.93
N LEU A 72 -5.77 10.93 -21.34
CA LEU A 72 -5.28 10.71 -19.98
C LEU A 72 -3.79 11.09 -19.84
N ALA A 73 -2.95 10.71 -20.79
CA ALA A 73 -1.53 11.04 -20.75
C ALA A 73 -1.26 12.55 -20.89
N HIS A 74 -2.02 13.24 -21.75
CA HIS A 74 -1.95 14.70 -21.87
C HIS A 74 -2.46 15.42 -20.62
N ALA A 75 -3.56 14.93 -20.02
CA ALA A 75 -4.10 15.47 -18.78
C ALA A 75 -3.06 15.44 -17.64
N VAL A 76 -2.21 14.40 -17.58
CA VAL A 76 -1.09 14.34 -16.63
C VAL A 76 -0.10 15.48 -16.83
N LEU A 77 0.28 15.76 -18.08
CA LEU A 77 1.24 16.82 -18.39
C LEU A 77 0.67 18.20 -18.02
N PHE A 78 -0.62 18.41 -18.25
CA PHE A 78 -1.26 19.67 -17.91
C PHE A 78 -1.46 19.84 -16.41
N ARG A 79 -2.03 18.83 -15.73
CA ARG A 79 -2.47 18.95 -14.34
C ARG A 79 -1.38 18.66 -13.32
N GLN A 80 -0.56 17.62 -13.53
CA GLN A 80 0.47 17.22 -12.55
C GLN A 80 1.84 17.80 -12.88
N TRP A 81 2.17 18.04 -14.15
CA TRP A 81 3.47 18.59 -14.55
C TRP A 81 3.41 20.10 -14.82
N GLY A 82 2.21 20.69 -14.83
CA GLY A 82 2.01 22.13 -14.91
C GLY A 82 2.34 22.74 -16.28
N LEU A 83 2.33 21.94 -17.35
CA LEU A 83 2.52 22.46 -18.70
C LEU A 83 1.22 23.08 -19.21
N THR A 84 1.29 24.28 -19.79
CA THR A 84 0.14 24.77 -20.56
C THR A 84 0.07 24.05 -21.91
N PRO A 85 -1.09 24.05 -22.60
CA PRO A 85 -1.19 23.54 -23.97
C PRO A 85 -0.15 24.14 -24.92
N GLU A 86 0.13 25.43 -24.80
CA GLU A 86 1.11 26.14 -25.63
C GLU A 86 2.55 25.70 -25.32
N MET A 87 2.89 25.55 -24.03
CA MET A 87 4.20 25.04 -23.61
C MET A 87 4.41 23.61 -24.12
N LEU A 88 3.39 22.75 -23.98
CA LEU A 88 3.47 21.38 -24.47
C LEU A 88 3.63 21.35 -25.99
N ALA A 89 2.84 22.12 -26.73
CA ALA A 89 2.96 22.21 -28.18
C ALA A 89 4.36 22.64 -28.61
N ALA A 90 4.96 23.63 -27.93
CA ALA A 90 6.32 24.08 -28.19
C ALA A 90 7.37 22.99 -27.88
N ASP A 91 7.23 22.25 -26.78
CA ASP A 91 8.15 21.16 -26.41
C ASP A 91 8.10 19.98 -27.40
N LEU A 92 6.91 19.71 -27.96
CA LEU A 92 6.66 18.66 -28.95
C LEU A 92 7.05 19.08 -30.37
N ASP A 93 7.27 20.37 -30.63
CA ASP A 93 7.61 20.86 -31.96
C ASP A 93 8.91 20.22 -32.51
N GLY A 94 8.83 19.76 -33.75
CA GLY A 94 9.91 19.02 -34.41
C GLY A 94 10.28 17.67 -33.77
N ASP A 95 9.52 17.15 -32.79
CA ASP A 95 9.71 15.78 -32.28
C ASP A 95 8.90 14.78 -33.12
N LYS A 96 9.57 14.09 -34.04
CA LYS A 96 8.95 13.08 -34.91
C LYS A 96 8.32 11.88 -34.18
N PHE A 97 8.57 11.74 -32.88
CA PHE A 97 7.99 10.70 -32.03
C PHE A 97 6.89 11.24 -31.11
N ALA A 98 6.55 12.53 -31.20
CA ALA A 98 5.42 13.08 -30.45
C ALA A 98 4.10 12.46 -30.96
N PRO A 99 3.15 12.19 -30.05
CA PRO A 99 1.79 11.84 -30.44
C PRO A 99 1.10 13.04 -31.11
N GLU A 100 -0.05 12.78 -31.72
CA GLU A 100 -0.94 13.86 -32.13
C GLU A 100 -1.36 14.70 -30.91
N PRO A 101 -1.36 16.04 -31.03
CA PRO A 101 -1.80 16.92 -29.95
C PRO A 101 -3.30 16.73 -29.68
N PRO A 102 -3.79 17.07 -28.47
CA PRO A 102 -5.22 17.02 -28.18
C PRO A 102 -6.00 17.91 -29.14
N GLY A 103 -7.17 17.44 -29.59
CA GLY A 103 -8.06 18.22 -30.44
C GLY A 103 -8.58 19.48 -29.74
N ALA A 104 -9.06 20.44 -30.54
CA ALA A 104 -9.57 21.71 -30.03
C ALA A 104 -10.71 21.55 -29.00
N GLU A 105 -11.56 20.53 -29.17
CA GLU A 105 -12.64 20.20 -28.23
C GLU A 105 -12.10 19.76 -26.86
N ALA A 106 -11.09 18.89 -26.83
CA ALA A 106 -10.47 18.41 -25.60
C ALA A 106 -9.73 19.54 -24.86
N LEU A 107 -9.04 20.43 -25.60
CA LEU A 107 -8.41 21.62 -25.02
C LEU A 107 -9.44 22.60 -24.45
N ALA A 108 -10.56 22.81 -25.17
CA ALA A 108 -11.66 23.64 -24.69
C ALA A 108 -12.33 23.03 -23.44
N ALA A 109 -12.54 21.72 -23.42
CA ALA A 109 -13.06 20.99 -22.26
C ALA A 109 -12.13 21.15 -21.05
N PHE A 110 -10.82 20.94 -21.23
CA PHE A 110 -9.82 21.07 -20.16
C PHE A 110 -9.78 22.48 -19.57
N ALA A 111 -9.97 23.51 -20.40
CA ALA A 111 -10.02 24.90 -19.96
C ALA A 111 -11.32 25.28 -19.25
N ALA A 112 -12.45 24.66 -19.61
CA ALA A 112 -13.78 25.06 -19.15
C ALA A 112 -14.30 24.22 -17.97
N ARG A 113 -14.01 22.92 -17.95
CA ARG A 113 -14.54 21.99 -16.95
C ARG A 113 -13.79 22.11 -15.63
N LYS A 114 -14.53 21.95 -14.54
CA LYS A 114 -13.99 21.91 -13.18
C LYS A 114 -14.27 20.56 -12.56
N ILE A 115 -13.36 20.08 -11.70
CA ILE A 115 -13.53 18.78 -11.04
C ILE A 115 -14.72 18.85 -10.09
N GLU A 116 -14.94 19.99 -9.44
CA GLU A 116 -16.00 20.19 -8.45
C GLU A 116 -17.42 20.02 -9.05
N ASP A 117 -17.55 20.16 -10.37
CA ASP A 117 -18.81 19.97 -11.11
C ASP A 117 -19.07 18.50 -11.49
N ALA A 118 -18.09 17.60 -11.29
CA ALA A 118 -18.22 16.19 -11.62
C ALA A 118 -19.00 15.42 -10.54
N PRO A 119 -19.63 14.26 -10.88
CA PRO A 119 -20.06 13.27 -9.87
C PRO A 119 -18.99 12.97 -8.82
N ARG A 120 -19.37 12.74 -7.55
CA ARG A 120 -18.39 12.67 -6.45
C ARG A 120 -17.40 11.50 -6.58
N HIS A 121 -17.79 10.33 -7.09
CA HIS A 121 -16.83 9.26 -7.37
C HIS A 121 -15.79 9.64 -8.43
N ILE A 122 -16.12 10.51 -9.39
CA ILE A 122 -15.16 11.08 -10.34
C ILE A 122 -14.21 12.04 -9.61
N GLN A 123 -14.74 12.89 -8.72
CA GLN A 123 -13.92 13.78 -7.89
C GLN A 123 -12.94 13.04 -6.97
N GLY A 124 -13.36 11.87 -6.46
CA GLY A 124 -12.55 11.00 -5.62
C GLY A 124 -11.67 10.01 -6.39
N ASP A 125 -11.81 9.93 -7.71
CA ASP A 125 -11.16 8.95 -8.56
C ASP A 125 -11.34 7.50 -8.07
N ILE A 126 -12.56 7.12 -7.71
CA ILE A 126 -12.91 5.74 -7.29
C ILE A 126 -13.97 5.14 -8.21
N PRO A 127 -14.04 3.79 -8.35
CA PRO A 127 -15.15 3.15 -9.04
C PRO A 127 -16.49 3.55 -8.39
N GLU A 128 -17.49 3.91 -9.18
CA GLU A 128 -18.81 4.34 -8.68
C GLU A 128 -19.42 3.35 -7.69
N TRP A 129 -19.29 2.04 -7.95
CA TRP A 129 -19.88 1.01 -7.10
C TRP A 129 -19.28 0.91 -5.69
N VAL A 130 -18.08 1.45 -5.44
CA VAL A 130 -17.48 1.48 -4.09
C VAL A 130 -17.79 2.77 -3.32
N GLU A 131 -18.45 3.75 -3.96
CA GLU A 131 -18.74 5.06 -3.34
C GLU A 131 -19.47 4.87 -2.01
N HIS A 132 -20.48 3.99 -1.98
CA HIS A 132 -21.24 3.71 -0.76
C HIS A 132 -20.37 3.14 0.38
N SER A 133 -19.43 2.24 0.08
CA SER A 133 -18.52 1.68 1.08
C SER A 133 -17.59 2.76 1.65
N PHE A 134 -17.16 3.72 0.83
CA PHE A 134 -16.39 4.89 1.27
C PHE A 134 -17.22 5.82 2.15
N GLU A 135 -18.48 6.10 1.79
CA GLU A 135 -19.40 6.87 2.61
C GLU A 135 -19.62 6.22 3.98
N GLN A 136 -19.80 4.89 4.03
CA GLN A 136 -19.92 4.16 5.29
C GLN A 136 -18.64 4.21 6.13
N ALA A 137 -17.47 4.05 5.51
CA ALA A 137 -16.19 4.03 6.22
C ALA A 137 -15.82 5.41 6.80
N PHE A 138 -16.15 6.49 6.07
CA PHE A 138 -15.57 7.80 6.32
C PHE A 138 -16.57 8.93 6.54
N GLY A 139 -17.87 8.69 6.38
CA GLY A 139 -18.90 9.73 6.51
C GLY A 139 -18.60 10.93 5.61
N ASP A 140 -18.82 12.14 6.12
CA ASP A 140 -18.69 13.38 5.31
C ASP A 140 -17.30 13.62 4.71
N SER A 141 -16.24 13.02 5.28
CA SER A 141 -14.87 13.18 4.80
C SER A 141 -14.48 12.18 3.71
N TRP A 142 -15.37 11.29 3.28
CA TRP A 142 -15.05 10.19 2.37
C TRP A 142 -14.37 10.65 1.08
N LEU A 143 -14.78 11.82 0.55
CA LEU A 143 -14.22 12.36 -0.68
C LEU A 143 -12.74 12.75 -0.49
N ALA A 144 -12.40 13.39 0.63
CA ALA A 144 -11.01 13.75 0.92
C ALA A 144 -10.13 12.50 1.12
N GLU A 145 -10.67 11.46 1.76
CA GLU A 145 -9.99 10.18 1.96
C GLU A 145 -9.72 9.47 0.61
N ALA A 146 -10.71 9.48 -0.29
CA ALA A 146 -10.58 8.95 -1.65
C ALA A 146 -9.54 9.72 -2.47
N GLN A 147 -9.56 11.05 -2.41
CA GLN A 147 -8.60 11.91 -3.12
C GLN A 147 -7.16 11.66 -2.67
N ALA A 148 -6.93 11.47 -1.36
CA ALA A 148 -5.60 11.20 -0.82
C ALA A 148 -5.06 9.80 -1.26
N LEU A 149 -5.95 8.85 -1.58
CA LEU A 149 -5.58 7.56 -2.20
C LEU A 149 -5.19 7.68 -3.69
N ALA A 150 -5.36 8.84 -4.32
CA ALA A 150 -4.93 9.14 -5.68
C ALA A 150 -3.60 9.92 -5.75
N GLU A 151 -2.98 10.25 -4.63
CA GLU A 151 -1.70 10.98 -4.61
C GLU A 151 -0.49 10.10 -4.95
N ARG A 152 0.66 10.71 -5.25
CA ARG A 152 1.91 9.96 -5.44
C ARG A 152 2.41 9.46 -4.06
N PRO A 153 2.70 8.16 -3.90
CA PRO A 153 3.13 7.61 -2.63
C PRO A 153 4.61 7.91 -2.35
N THR A 154 4.94 8.08 -1.07
CA THR A 154 6.30 8.14 -0.55
C THR A 154 7.00 6.78 -0.67
N LEU A 155 8.33 6.75 -0.61
CA LEU A 155 9.08 5.50 -0.41
C LEU A 155 9.42 5.37 1.07
N ASP A 156 8.73 4.47 1.76
CA ASP A 156 8.95 4.22 3.19
C ASP A 156 9.78 2.95 3.40
N LEU A 157 10.64 3.04 4.41
CA LEU A 157 11.57 2.01 4.83
C LEU A 157 11.46 1.85 6.35
N ARG A 158 11.78 0.67 6.87
CA ARG A 158 11.87 0.41 8.30
C ARG A 158 13.31 0.16 8.69
N ALA A 159 13.88 0.96 9.58
CA ALA A 159 15.17 0.66 10.18
C ALA A 159 15.11 -0.69 10.93
N ASN A 160 16.12 -1.52 10.72
CA ASN A 160 16.25 -2.78 11.43
C ASN A 160 16.98 -2.58 12.75
N ALA A 161 16.22 -2.45 13.84
CA ALA A 161 16.74 -2.22 15.17
C ALA A 161 17.75 -3.28 15.67
N LEU A 162 17.78 -4.49 15.07
CA LEU A 162 18.79 -5.52 15.37
C LEU A 162 20.18 -5.22 14.78
N LYS A 163 20.27 -4.32 13.80
CA LYS A 163 21.49 -4.08 12.99
C LYS A 163 21.95 -2.63 12.98
N ALA A 164 21.02 -1.69 13.06
CA ALA A 164 21.30 -0.26 12.99
C ALA A 164 20.23 0.56 13.72
N SER A 165 20.62 1.71 14.27
CA SER A 165 19.66 2.73 14.71
C SER A 165 19.00 3.39 13.50
N ARG A 166 17.81 3.98 13.71
CA ARG A 166 17.10 4.76 12.68
C ARG A 166 17.98 5.86 12.11
N ASP A 167 18.61 6.66 12.96
CA ASP A 167 19.44 7.79 12.53
C ASP A 167 20.64 7.35 11.68
N LYS A 168 21.25 6.21 12.01
CA LYS A 168 22.34 5.65 11.20
C LYS A 168 21.85 5.22 9.81
N ALA A 169 20.66 4.63 9.71
CA ALA A 169 20.06 4.25 8.45
C ALA A 169 19.61 5.48 7.63
N VAL A 170 19.04 6.52 8.26
CA VAL A 170 18.70 7.80 7.62
C VAL A 170 19.97 8.45 7.05
N LYS A 171 21.03 8.57 7.84
CA LYS A 171 22.31 9.14 7.39
C LYS A 171 22.91 8.39 6.19
N ALA A 172 22.76 7.07 6.15
CA ALA A 172 23.21 6.25 5.02
C ALA A 172 22.43 6.53 3.73
N LEU A 173 21.23 7.10 3.83
CA LEU A 173 20.32 7.39 2.72
C LEU A 173 20.09 8.91 2.54
N GLU A 174 20.91 9.76 3.15
CA GLU A 174 20.75 11.22 3.09
C GLU A 174 20.77 11.74 1.64
N ARG A 175 21.64 11.20 0.78
CA ARG A 175 21.69 11.54 -0.66
C ARG A 175 20.42 11.17 -1.43
N ALA A 176 19.63 10.24 -0.89
CA ALA A 176 18.34 9.83 -1.44
C ALA A 176 17.19 10.69 -0.91
N GLY A 177 17.46 11.72 -0.08
CA GLY A 177 16.44 12.59 0.53
C GLY A 177 15.73 11.95 1.73
N ALA A 178 16.33 10.92 2.33
CA ALA A 178 15.71 10.20 3.43
C ALA A 178 15.68 11.04 4.72
N HIS A 179 14.56 10.97 5.44
CA HIS A 179 14.36 11.54 6.78
C HIS A 179 13.58 10.55 7.64
N ALA A 180 13.52 10.79 8.96
CA ALA A 180 12.67 9.98 9.84
C ALA A 180 11.20 10.17 9.46
N SER A 181 10.43 9.07 9.45
CA SER A 181 8.99 9.16 9.22
C SER A 181 8.27 9.76 10.43
N LYS A 182 7.02 10.19 10.24
CA LYS A 182 6.29 11.01 11.22
C LYS A 182 5.78 10.21 12.41
N ILE A 183 5.37 8.96 12.20
CA ILE A 183 4.66 8.15 13.21
C ILE A 183 5.46 6.91 13.60
N ALA A 184 5.87 6.10 12.62
CA ALA A 184 6.53 4.83 12.91
C ALA A 184 7.89 5.06 13.61
N ARG A 185 8.08 4.38 14.75
CA ARG A 185 9.26 4.56 15.62
C ARG A 185 10.59 4.30 14.90
N PHE A 186 10.58 3.36 13.95
CA PHE A 186 11.74 2.99 13.13
C PHE A 186 11.59 3.40 11.66
N GLY A 187 10.56 4.17 11.32
CA GLY A 187 10.26 4.51 9.94
C GLY A 187 11.21 5.56 9.37
N ILE A 188 11.53 5.38 8.11
CA ILE A 188 12.35 6.26 7.29
C ILE A 188 11.55 6.55 6.03
N ARG A 189 11.49 7.81 5.63
CA ARG A 189 10.72 8.25 4.48
C ARG A 189 11.61 8.96 3.48
N ILE A 190 11.42 8.60 2.21
CA ILE A 190 11.90 9.36 1.06
C ILE A 190 10.66 9.97 0.40
N PRO A 191 10.60 11.31 0.22
CA PRO A 191 9.45 11.97 -0.40
C PRO A 191 9.10 11.38 -1.78
N ALA A 192 7.83 11.48 -2.15
CA ALA A 192 7.42 11.22 -3.51
C ALA A 192 8.15 12.17 -4.48
N GLY A 193 8.54 11.65 -5.64
CA GLY A 193 9.09 12.49 -6.70
C GLY A 193 8.01 13.23 -7.46
N GLU A 194 8.36 14.34 -8.12
CA GLU A 194 7.50 15.13 -9.01
C GLU A 194 7.86 14.93 -10.49
N GLY A 195 6.92 15.20 -11.40
CA GLY A 195 7.15 15.15 -12.84
C GLY A 195 7.84 13.86 -13.31
N ALA A 196 8.95 14.02 -14.03
CA ALA A 196 9.80 12.95 -14.56
C ALA A 196 10.85 12.41 -13.58
N SER A 197 10.84 12.84 -12.31
CA SER A 197 11.85 12.42 -11.34
C SER A 197 11.82 10.90 -11.09
N ARG A 198 12.98 10.35 -10.78
CA ARG A 198 13.17 8.93 -10.53
C ARG A 198 13.42 8.70 -9.05
N LEU A 199 12.62 7.84 -8.43
CA LEU A 199 12.88 7.39 -7.07
C LEU A 199 14.22 6.61 -6.98
N PRO A 200 14.96 6.79 -5.88
CA PRO A 200 16.25 6.13 -5.67
C PRO A 200 16.09 4.61 -5.56
N ASN A 201 17.06 3.86 -6.11
CA ASN A 201 17.08 2.41 -5.99
C ASN A 201 17.73 1.98 -4.66
N VAL A 202 16.98 2.11 -3.57
CA VAL A 202 17.48 1.85 -2.20
C VAL A 202 17.94 0.40 -1.97
N THR A 203 17.49 -0.57 -2.77
CA THR A 203 17.90 -1.98 -2.60
C THR A 203 19.29 -2.27 -3.16
N ALA A 204 19.84 -1.37 -3.99
CA ALA A 204 21.22 -1.45 -4.45
C ALA A 204 22.22 -0.92 -3.41
N GLU A 205 21.74 -0.23 -2.37
CA GLU A 205 22.58 0.37 -1.33
C GLU A 205 23.26 -0.69 -0.47
N LEU A 206 24.52 -0.41 -0.06
CA LEU A 206 25.25 -1.31 0.83
C LEU A 206 24.57 -1.43 2.20
N SER A 207 23.90 -0.38 2.67
CA SER A 207 23.10 -0.38 3.90
C SER A 207 21.93 -1.36 3.82
N PHE A 208 21.28 -1.49 2.65
CA PHE A 208 20.26 -2.52 2.43
C PHE A 208 20.86 -3.92 2.47
N GLN A 209 21.96 -4.16 1.72
CA GLN A 209 22.62 -5.48 1.68
C GLN A 209 23.11 -5.94 3.07
N LYS A 210 23.54 -5.00 3.93
CA LYS A 210 23.90 -5.26 5.33
C LYS A 210 22.71 -5.43 6.27
N GLY A 211 21.48 -5.33 5.77
CA GLY A 211 20.25 -5.50 6.52
C GLY A 211 19.95 -4.36 7.49
N TRP A 212 20.40 -3.13 7.21
CA TRP A 212 20.14 -1.98 8.10
C TRP A 212 18.70 -1.49 8.02
N PHE A 213 17.99 -1.79 6.94
CA PHE A 213 16.58 -1.45 6.78
C PHE A 213 15.87 -2.43 5.84
N GLU A 214 14.54 -2.42 5.88
CA GLU A 214 13.64 -3.12 4.96
C GLU A 214 12.78 -2.10 4.20
N VAL A 215 12.41 -2.40 2.94
CA VAL A 215 11.39 -1.61 2.23
C VAL A 215 10.02 -2.01 2.76
N GLN A 216 9.31 -1.08 3.39
CA GLN A 216 8.01 -1.33 3.99
C GLN A 216 7.26 0.00 4.20
N ASP A 217 6.01 0.06 3.71
CA ASP A 217 5.09 1.17 3.97
C ASP A 217 4.98 1.49 5.48
N GLU A 218 4.90 2.77 5.83
CA GLU A 218 4.85 3.21 7.22
C GLU A 218 3.64 2.64 7.98
N GLY A 219 2.45 2.58 7.35
CA GLY A 219 1.25 1.98 7.94
C GLY A 219 1.45 0.50 8.29
N SER A 220 2.13 -0.24 7.41
CA SER A 220 2.51 -1.64 7.65
C SER A 220 3.50 -1.81 8.82
N GLN A 221 4.34 -0.80 9.10
CA GLN A 221 5.21 -0.79 10.27
C GLN A 221 4.41 -0.51 11.56
N ILE A 222 3.49 0.46 11.50
CA ILE A 222 2.64 0.86 12.62
C ILE A 222 1.77 -0.29 13.09
N VAL A 223 1.09 -1.00 12.18
CA VAL A 223 0.25 -2.15 12.55
C VAL A 223 1.06 -3.32 13.12
N ALA A 224 2.34 -3.45 12.72
CA ALA A 224 3.24 -4.43 13.33
C ALA A 224 3.66 -4.02 14.76
N ASP A 225 3.87 -2.74 15.01
CA ASP A 225 4.13 -2.20 16.36
C ASP A 225 2.91 -2.37 17.28
N LEU A 226 1.70 -2.20 16.75
CA LEU A 226 0.43 -2.39 17.48
C LEU A 226 0.16 -3.85 17.86
N VAL A 227 0.92 -4.81 17.34
CA VAL A 227 0.91 -6.18 17.88
C VAL A 227 1.44 -6.21 19.31
N LEU A 228 2.30 -5.28 19.69
CA LEU A 228 2.96 -5.19 20.99
C LEU A 228 3.65 -6.52 21.40
N PRO A 229 4.45 -7.16 20.52
CA PRO A 229 5.13 -8.39 20.89
C PRO A 229 6.19 -8.11 21.96
N GLU A 230 6.25 -8.96 22.98
CA GLU A 230 7.16 -8.83 24.12
C GLU A 230 8.27 -9.90 24.07
N GLU A 231 9.38 -9.63 24.74
CA GLU A 231 10.44 -10.63 24.86
C GLU A 231 9.91 -11.89 25.55
N GLY A 232 10.03 -13.05 24.90
CA GLY A 232 9.59 -14.33 25.44
C GLY A 232 8.24 -14.83 24.90
N ASP A 233 7.47 -13.98 24.22
CA ASP A 233 6.20 -14.39 23.60
C ASP A 233 6.39 -15.54 22.58
N GLN A 234 5.34 -16.36 22.45
CA GLN A 234 5.06 -17.16 21.27
C GLN A 234 4.14 -16.37 20.34
N VAL A 235 4.67 -15.92 19.19
CA VAL A 235 3.92 -15.13 18.20
C VAL A 235 3.75 -15.91 16.92
N LEU A 236 2.55 -15.91 16.33
CA LEU A 236 2.27 -16.48 15.01
C LEU A 236 1.92 -15.36 14.02
N ASP A 237 2.61 -15.31 12.89
CA ASP A 237 2.25 -14.55 11.70
C ASP A 237 1.61 -15.52 10.70
N TYR A 238 0.27 -15.61 10.68
CA TYR A 238 -0.50 -16.63 9.96
C TYR A 238 -0.61 -16.38 8.45
N CYS A 239 -0.41 -15.13 8.03
CA CYS A 239 -0.44 -14.71 6.63
C CYS A 239 0.81 -13.88 6.35
N ALA A 240 1.98 -14.47 6.64
CA ALA A 240 3.24 -13.74 6.72
C ALA A 240 3.66 -13.09 5.39
N GLY A 241 3.16 -13.59 4.26
CA GLY A 241 3.60 -13.19 2.93
C GLY A 241 5.13 -13.20 2.85
N GLY A 242 5.71 -12.11 2.37
CA GLY A 242 7.17 -11.98 2.31
C GLY A 242 7.88 -11.80 3.67
N GLY A 243 7.16 -11.82 4.79
CA GLY A 243 7.71 -11.73 6.15
C GLY A 243 8.01 -10.32 6.66
N GLY A 244 7.42 -9.28 6.05
CA GLY A 244 7.68 -7.89 6.48
C GLY A 244 7.35 -7.66 7.95
N LYS A 245 6.16 -8.07 8.38
CA LYS A 245 5.69 -7.95 9.77
C LYS A 245 6.37 -8.96 10.70
N THR A 246 6.59 -10.20 10.25
CA THR A 246 7.45 -11.19 10.93
C THR A 246 8.80 -10.60 11.36
N LEU A 247 9.49 -9.91 10.44
CA LEU A 247 10.78 -9.26 10.71
C LEU A 247 10.66 -8.12 11.73
N ALA A 248 9.56 -7.35 11.71
CA ALA A 248 9.33 -6.29 12.70
C ALA A 248 9.14 -6.89 14.09
N MET A 249 8.30 -7.91 14.20
CA MET A 249 8.01 -8.55 15.49
C MET A 249 9.27 -9.23 16.07
N SER A 250 10.04 -9.94 15.25
CA SER A 250 11.32 -10.53 15.67
C SER A 250 12.32 -9.47 16.19
N ALA A 251 12.40 -8.32 15.52
CA ALA A 251 13.24 -7.20 15.94
C ALA A 251 12.75 -6.55 17.24
N ALA A 252 11.44 -6.34 17.38
CA ALA A 252 10.81 -5.79 18.59
C ALA A 252 10.97 -6.71 19.81
N MET A 253 10.99 -8.04 19.59
CA MET A 253 11.27 -9.04 20.63
C MET A 253 12.77 -9.23 20.89
N HIS A 254 13.64 -8.42 20.29
CA HIS A 254 15.09 -8.49 20.44
C HIS A 254 15.68 -9.90 20.20
N ASN A 255 15.15 -10.64 19.22
CA ASN A 255 15.52 -12.04 18.96
C ASN A 255 15.29 -13.00 20.16
N LYS A 256 14.43 -12.67 21.12
CA LYS A 256 14.01 -13.53 22.24
C LYS A 256 12.57 -14.02 22.04
N GLY A 257 12.17 -15.07 22.76
CA GLY A 257 10.89 -15.75 22.48
C GLY A 257 10.93 -16.48 21.14
N GLN A 258 9.77 -16.65 20.49
CA GLN A 258 9.67 -17.34 19.21
C GLN A 258 8.58 -16.73 18.33
N VAL A 259 8.93 -16.39 17.09
CA VAL A 259 7.98 -16.03 16.03
C VAL A 259 7.84 -17.20 15.07
N HIS A 260 6.61 -17.57 14.74
CA HIS A 260 6.25 -18.56 13.75
C HIS A 260 5.68 -17.83 12.54
N ALA A 261 6.16 -18.13 11.34
CA ALA A 261 5.68 -17.51 10.10
C ALA A 261 5.08 -18.58 9.19
N TYR A 262 3.86 -18.36 8.74
CA TYR A 262 3.12 -19.24 7.85
C TYR A 262 2.40 -18.41 6.78
N ASP A 263 2.26 -18.95 5.58
CA ASP A 263 1.37 -18.43 4.56
C ASP A 263 0.84 -19.61 3.73
N SER A 264 -0.44 -19.57 3.35
CA SER A 264 -1.04 -20.58 2.47
C SER A 264 -0.44 -20.55 1.06
N ASP A 265 0.07 -19.39 0.62
CA ASP A 265 0.74 -19.23 -0.67
C ASP A 265 2.26 -19.26 -0.50
N ARG A 266 2.86 -20.40 -0.83
CA ARG A 266 4.31 -20.62 -0.82
C ARG A 266 5.08 -19.62 -1.67
N ARG A 267 4.49 -19.08 -2.75
CA ARG A 267 5.16 -18.09 -3.61
C ARG A 267 5.33 -16.76 -2.87
N ARG A 268 4.35 -16.37 -2.06
CA ARG A 268 4.43 -15.17 -1.23
C ARG A 268 5.42 -15.36 -0.08
N LEU A 269 5.49 -16.57 0.49
CA LEU A 269 6.40 -16.91 1.59
C LEU A 269 7.86 -17.03 1.16
N ALA A 270 8.14 -17.52 -0.06
CA ALA A 270 9.49 -17.83 -0.53
C ALA A 270 10.58 -16.77 -0.26
N PRO A 271 10.33 -15.46 -0.40
CA PRO A 271 11.34 -14.44 -0.12
C PRO A 271 11.77 -14.35 1.35
N ILE A 272 10.99 -14.90 2.30
CA ILE A 272 11.21 -14.72 3.74
C ILE A 272 12.59 -15.22 4.18
N ILE A 273 13.07 -16.34 3.64
CA ILE A 273 14.31 -16.99 4.08
C ILE A 273 15.52 -16.06 3.92
N GLU A 274 15.71 -15.47 2.74
CA GLU A 274 16.82 -14.54 2.48
C GLU A 274 16.66 -13.24 3.27
N ARG A 275 15.42 -12.78 3.49
CA ARG A 275 15.17 -11.58 4.30
C ARG A 275 15.50 -11.80 5.78
N LEU A 276 15.14 -12.94 6.35
CA LEU A 276 15.49 -13.33 7.73
C LEU A 276 17.00 -13.34 7.92
N LYS A 277 17.73 -13.99 6.99
CA LYS A 277 19.19 -14.04 7.00
C LYS A 277 19.82 -12.64 6.94
N ARG A 278 19.37 -11.80 6.01
CA ARG A 278 19.85 -10.41 5.85
C ARG A 278 19.56 -9.57 7.09
N ALA A 279 18.34 -9.65 7.62
CA ALA A 279 17.94 -8.94 8.83
C ALA A 279 18.65 -9.43 10.10
N GLY A 280 19.17 -10.66 10.09
CA GLY A 280 19.84 -11.29 11.23
C GLY A 280 18.86 -11.69 12.33
N THR A 281 17.64 -12.05 11.96
CA THR A 281 16.65 -12.63 12.87
C THR A 281 17.07 -14.05 13.25
N ARG A 282 16.87 -14.43 14.52
CA ARG A 282 17.31 -15.73 15.07
C ARG A 282 16.21 -16.52 15.76
N ASN A 283 15.07 -15.88 16.04
CA ASN A 283 13.92 -16.45 16.73
C ASN A 283 12.72 -16.66 15.80
N VAL A 284 12.95 -16.96 14.51
CA VAL A 284 11.87 -17.16 13.53
C VAL A 284 11.87 -18.60 13.04
N GLN A 285 10.72 -19.27 13.11
CA GLN A 285 10.47 -20.57 12.51
C GLN A 285 9.48 -20.40 11.35
N VAL A 286 9.88 -20.82 10.16
CA VAL A 286 9.04 -20.75 8.96
C VAL A 286 8.36 -22.10 8.77
N HIS A 287 7.05 -22.07 8.53
CA HIS A 287 6.21 -23.25 8.32
C HIS A 287 5.68 -23.23 6.89
N ASP A 288 6.05 -24.22 6.07
CA ASP A 288 5.59 -24.32 4.68
C ASP A 288 4.17 -24.93 4.56
N GLU A 289 3.69 -25.53 5.65
CA GLU A 289 2.41 -26.22 5.73
C GLU A 289 1.74 -25.99 7.08
N ARG A 290 0.41 -25.85 7.06
CA ARG A 290 -0.39 -25.69 8.27
C ARG A 290 -0.22 -26.85 9.24
N ASN A 291 0.05 -28.06 8.75
CA ASN A 291 0.25 -29.25 9.57
C ASN A 291 1.38 -29.09 10.59
N GLY A 292 2.44 -28.34 10.26
CA GLY A 292 3.53 -28.03 11.18
C GLY A 292 3.11 -27.16 12.38
N LEU A 293 2.03 -26.40 12.23
CA LEU A 293 1.48 -25.55 13.30
C LEU A 293 0.53 -26.30 14.23
N LEU A 294 -0.11 -27.39 13.80
CA LEU A 294 -1.15 -28.08 14.58
C LEU A 294 -0.73 -28.45 16.01
N PRO A 295 0.51 -28.89 16.30
CA PRO A 295 0.97 -29.14 17.68
C PRO A 295 1.03 -27.89 18.58
N LEU A 296 0.88 -26.69 18.01
CA LEU A 296 0.95 -25.39 18.67
C LEU A 296 -0.43 -24.74 18.85
N ARG A 297 -1.53 -25.46 18.59
CA ARG A 297 -2.90 -24.99 18.86
C ARG A 297 -3.05 -24.53 20.31
N GLY A 298 -3.68 -23.38 20.50
CA GLY A 298 -3.89 -22.75 21.80
C GLY A 298 -2.63 -22.42 22.59
N LYS A 299 -1.47 -22.25 21.93
CA LYS A 299 -0.19 -21.97 22.61
C LYS A 299 0.38 -20.57 22.37
N PHE A 300 -0.17 -19.81 21.42
CA PHE A 300 0.38 -18.50 21.06
C PHE A 300 -0.20 -17.39 21.92
N ASP A 301 0.69 -16.55 22.45
CA ASP A 301 0.36 -15.30 23.12
C ASP A 301 -0.33 -14.34 22.15
N LYS A 302 0.16 -14.31 20.90
CA LYS A 302 -0.29 -13.39 19.85
C LYS A 302 -0.34 -14.10 18.50
N VAL A 303 -1.46 -13.97 17.80
CA VAL A 303 -1.64 -14.48 16.44
C VAL A 303 -2.04 -13.33 15.54
N LEU A 304 -1.15 -12.94 14.63
CA LEU A 304 -1.38 -11.93 13.61
C LEU A 304 -1.93 -12.58 12.33
N VAL A 305 -3.01 -12.00 11.81
CA VAL A 305 -3.61 -12.31 10.51
C VAL A 305 -3.56 -11.04 9.66
N ASP A 306 -2.49 -10.91 8.88
CA ASP A 306 -2.38 -9.91 7.79
C ASP A 306 -3.12 -10.44 6.56
N ALA A 307 -4.45 -10.33 6.60
CA ALA A 307 -5.34 -11.12 5.78
C ALA A 307 -5.23 -10.76 4.29
N PRO A 308 -5.39 -11.75 3.39
CA PRO A 308 -5.52 -11.46 1.96
C PRO A 308 -6.72 -10.54 1.74
N CYS A 309 -6.52 -9.40 1.08
CA CYS A 309 -7.56 -8.40 0.86
C CYS A 309 -7.51 -7.84 -0.56
N THR A 310 -8.44 -6.95 -0.87
CA THR A 310 -8.50 -6.24 -2.15
C THR A 310 -7.35 -5.22 -2.32
N GLY A 311 -6.78 -4.75 -1.21
CA GLY A 311 -5.71 -3.77 -1.21
C GLY A 311 -6.16 -2.34 -1.54
N THR A 312 -7.43 -2.00 -1.28
CA THR A 312 -7.99 -0.66 -1.55
C THR A 312 -7.26 0.47 -0.84
N GLY A 313 -6.66 0.21 0.32
CA GLY A 313 -5.82 1.17 1.03
C GLY A 313 -4.49 1.48 0.33
N THR A 314 -4.09 0.69 -0.67
CA THR A 314 -2.80 0.83 -1.37
C THR A 314 -2.92 1.41 -2.78
N TRP A 315 -4.08 1.96 -3.15
CA TRP A 315 -4.35 2.45 -4.51
C TRP A 315 -3.37 3.51 -5.01
N ARG A 316 -2.82 4.37 -4.14
CA ARG A 316 -1.76 5.31 -4.54
C ARG A 316 -0.50 4.61 -5.06
N ARG A 317 -0.20 3.40 -4.58
CA ARG A 317 0.94 2.57 -5.01
C ARG A 317 0.59 1.64 -6.16
N ARG A 318 -0.65 1.13 -6.20
CA ARG A 318 -1.14 0.21 -7.23
C ARG A 318 -2.44 0.74 -7.84
N PRO A 319 -2.40 1.87 -8.58
CA PRO A 319 -3.62 2.50 -9.09
C PRO A 319 -4.35 1.65 -10.12
N ASP A 320 -3.70 0.64 -10.69
CA ASP A 320 -4.31 -0.30 -11.61
C ASP A 320 -5.22 -1.32 -10.93
N THR A 321 -4.98 -1.67 -9.66
CA THR A 321 -5.88 -2.58 -8.93
C THR A 321 -7.22 -1.92 -8.65
N LYS A 322 -7.25 -0.58 -8.50
CA LYS A 322 -8.46 0.21 -8.33
C LYS A 322 -9.48 -0.03 -9.45
N TRP A 323 -9.05 0.08 -10.70
CA TRP A 323 -9.93 -0.05 -11.87
C TRP A 323 -10.22 -1.49 -12.28
N ARG A 324 -9.52 -2.46 -11.71
CA ARG A 324 -9.81 -3.89 -11.90
C ARG A 324 -10.65 -4.49 -10.76
N LEU A 325 -10.92 -3.72 -9.70
CA LEU A 325 -11.69 -4.20 -8.57
C LEU A 325 -13.14 -4.43 -8.99
N THR A 326 -13.66 -5.60 -8.68
CA THR A 326 -15.07 -5.97 -8.88
C THR A 326 -15.67 -6.49 -7.58
N GLN A 327 -17.00 -6.44 -7.48
CA GLN A 327 -17.73 -7.04 -6.35
C GLN A 327 -17.33 -8.50 -6.12
N LYS A 328 -17.18 -9.28 -7.19
CA LYS A 328 -16.73 -10.67 -7.12
C LYS A 328 -15.37 -10.82 -6.42
N ASN A 329 -14.42 -9.92 -6.71
CA ASN A 329 -13.10 -9.97 -6.06
C ASN A 329 -13.20 -9.62 -4.56
N LEU A 330 -14.07 -8.68 -4.20
CA LEU A 330 -14.34 -8.36 -2.80
C LEU A 330 -14.96 -9.56 -2.07
N ASP A 331 -15.96 -10.20 -2.65
CA ASP A 331 -16.62 -11.38 -2.08
C ASP A 331 -15.64 -12.55 -1.88
N GLU A 332 -14.79 -12.81 -2.89
CA GLU A 332 -13.73 -13.83 -2.78
C GLU A 332 -12.75 -13.54 -1.64
N ARG A 333 -12.34 -12.28 -1.47
CA ARG A 333 -11.42 -11.87 -0.39
C ARG A 333 -12.06 -11.95 0.98
N THR A 334 -13.31 -11.49 1.12
CA THR A 334 -14.04 -11.59 2.40
C THR A 334 -14.23 -13.05 2.82
N SER A 335 -14.48 -13.98 1.89
CA SER A 335 -14.55 -15.41 2.21
C SER A 335 -13.20 -15.96 2.69
N GLN A 336 -12.10 -15.60 2.04
CA GLN A 336 -10.75 -16.02 2.45
C GLN A 336 -10.36 -15.44 3.81
N GLN A 337 -10.76 -14.21 4.11
CA GLN A 337 -10.54 -13.56 5.41
C GLN A 337 -11.28 -14.31 6.54
N GLN A 338 -12.52 -14.74 6.31
CA GLN A 338 -13.29 -15.53 7.28
C GLN A 338 -12.61 -16.86 7.59
N GLU A 339 -12.15 -17.56 6.55
CA GLU A 339 -11.42 -18.81 6.71
C GLU A 339 -10.10 -18.60 7.48
N ALA A 340 -9.32 -17.58 7.11
CA ALA A 340 -8.06 -17.26 7.78
C ALA A 340 -8.26 -16.91 9.25
N LEU A 341 -9.26 -16.07 9.57
CA LEU A 341 -9.60 -15.73 10.96
C LEU A 341 -10.01 -16.95 11.78
N ALA A 342 -10.89 -17.79 11.24
CA ALA A 342 -11.35 -19.01 11.90
C ALA A 342 -10.18 -19.96 12.21
N GLN A 343 -9.33 -20.23 11.20
CA GLN A 343 -8.20 -21.14 11.36
C GLN A 343 -7.11 -20.57 12.27
N ALA A 344 -6.83 -19.27 12.20
CA ALA A 344 -5.83 -18.60 13.03
C ALA A 344 -6.27 -18.54 14.50
N GLY A 345 -7.56 -18.32 14.76
CA GLY A 345 -8.13 -18.27 16.11
C GLY A 345 -7.87 -19.54 16.94
N GLU A 346 -7.77 -20.71 16.30
CA GLU A 346 -7.44 -21.99 16.96
C GLU A 346 -6.09 -21.99 17.69
N PHE A 347 -5.16 -21.13 17.26
CA PHE A 347 -3.79 -21.08 17.77
C PHE A 347 -3.63 -20.17 18.99
N VAL A 348 -4.60 -19.29 19.24
CA VAL A 348 -4.56 -18.31 20.34
C VAL A 348 -4.78 -19.02 21.67
N ARG A 349 -3.85 -18.86 22.62
CA ARG A 349 -4.03 -19.42 23.97
C ARG A 349 -5.14 -18.68 24.76
N PRO A 350 -5.73 -19.28 25.81
CA PRO A 350 -6.59 -18.53 26.72
C PRO A 350 -5.90 -17.29 27.28
N GLY A 351 -6.57 -16.14 27.22
CA GLY A 351 -6.02 -14.82 27.55
C GLY A 351 -5.12 -14.19 26.48
N GLY A 352 -4.79 -14.90 25.40
CA GLY A 352 -3.98 -14.42 24.28
C GLY A 352 -4.76 -13.53 23.30
N MET A 353 -4.06 -13.03 22.28
CA MET A 353 -4.61 -12.06 21.32
C MET A 353 -4.64 -12.61 19.89
N LEU A 354 -5.77 -12.41 19.21
CA LEU A 354 -5.91 -12.51 17.76
C LEU A 354 -5.90 -11.09 17.18
N LEU A 355 -4.98 -10.82 16.26
CA LEU A 355 -4.79 -9.50 15.68
C LEU A 355 -5.12 -9.57 14.19
N TYR A 356 -6.10 -8.80 13.76
CA TYR A 356 -6.56 -8.78 12.38
C TYR A 356 -6.11 -7.50 11.70
N VAL A 357 -5.49 -7.64 10.53
CA VAL A 357 -4.97 -6.55 9.72
C VAL A 357 -5.35 -6.75 8.26
N THR A 358 -5.73 -5.67 7.60
CA THR A 358 -5.83 -5.62 6.13
C THR A 358 -5.15 -4.35 5.63
N CYS A 359 -4.76 -4.32 4.35
CA CYS A 359 -4.47 -3.07 3.64
C CYS A 359 -5.68 -2.60 2.82
N SER A 360 -6.89 -2.79 3.36
CA SER A 360 -8.16 -2.33 2.81
C SER A 360 -8.73 -1.20 3.66
N VAL A 361 -9.46 -0.30 3.01
CA VAL A 361 -10.27 0.74 3.65
C VAL A 361 -11.77 0.44 3.58
N LEU A 362 -12.14 -0.72 3.04
CA LEU A 362 -13.54 -1.11 2.87
C LEU A 362 -14.10 -1.77 4.14
N PRO A 363 -15.24 -1.31 4.69
CA PRO A 363 -15.84 -1.89 5.89
C PRO A 363 -16.18 -3.38 5.76
N GLU A 364 -16.45 -3.84 4.55
CA GLU A 364 -16.77 -5.23 4.21
C GLU A 364 -15.60 -6.18 4.52
N GLU A 365 -14.36 -5.70 4.36
CA GLU A 365 -13.14 -6.45 4.70
C GLU A 365 -12.65 -6.17 6.12
N ASN A 366 -13.24 -5.20 6.82
CA ASN A 366 -12.70 -4.67 8.06
C ASN A 366 -13.65 -4.93 9.24
N GLU A 367 -14.40 -3.92 9.67
CA GLU A 367 -15.33 -3.99 10.81
C GLU A 367 -16.34 -5.13 10.63
N THR A 368 -16.85 -5.33 9.41
CA THR A 368 -17.82 -6.40 9.12
C THR A 368 -17.22 -7.79 9.38
N GLN A 369 -15.95 -8.00 9.04
CA GLN A 369 -15.27 -9.28 9.25
C GLN A 369 -15.05 -9.58 10.72
N VAL A 370 -14.52 -8.61 11.47
CA VAL A 370 -14.20 -8.81 12.89
C VAL A 370 -15.46 -8.93 13.75
N ASN A 371 -16.53 -8.17 13.42
CA ASN A 371 -17.81 -8.28 14.11
C ASN A 371 -18.48 -9.62 13.84
N ARG A 372 -18.45 -10.11 12.60
CA ARG A 372 -18.93 -11.46 12.26
C ARG A 372 -18.14 -12.54 13.01
N PHE A 373 -16.82 -12.44 13.04
CA PHE A 373 -15.98 -13.39 13.75
C PHE A 373 -16.31 -13.42 15.25
N ALA A 374 -16.39 -12.26 15.91
CA ALA A 374 -16.70 -12.18 17.34
C ALA A 374 -18.10 -12.71 17.67
N ALA A 375 -19.10 -12.43 16.81
CA ALA A 375 -20.45 -12.98 16.98
C ALA A 375 -20.49 -14.51 16.90
N ASN A 376 -19.68 -15.12 16.02
CA ASN A 376 -19.62 -16.56 15.85
C ASN A 376 -18.67 -17.26 16.83
N ASN A 377 -17.82 -16.52 17.54
CA ASN A 377 -16.81 -17.04 18.46
C ASN A 377 -16.88 -16.29 19.80
N PRO A 378 -17.83 -16.63 20.69
CA PRO A 378 -18.08 -15.88 21.92
C PRO A 378 -16.93 -15.92 22.94
N ASP A 379 -15.93 -16.78 22.71
CA ASP A 379 -14.66 -16.79 23.45
C ASP A 379 -13.74 -15.62 23.10
N PHE A 380 -14.03 -14.88 22.03
CA PHE A 380 -13.26 -13.71 21.60
C PHE A 380 -14.07 -12.43 21.78
N GLU A 381 -13.40 -11.38 22.24
CA GLU A 381 -13.97 -10.04 22.33
C GLU A 381 -13.06 -9.01 21.68
N VAL A 382 -13.64 -8.05 20.96
CA VAL A 382 -12.90 -6.92 20.40
C VAL A 382 -12.53 -5.97 21.54
N VAL A 383 -11.23 -5.75 21.71
CA VAL A 383 -10.65 -4.89 22.76
C VAL A 383 -10.09 -3.60 22.17
N GLU A 384 -9.91 -2.61 23.03
CA GLU A 384 -9.47 -1.27 22.63
C GLU A 384 -8.07 -1.28 22.00
N ALA A 385 -7.93 -0.72 20.79
CA ALA A 385 -6.64 -0.51 20.13
C ALA A 385 -6.16 0.95 20.21
N LEU A 386 -7.06 1.93 20.37
CA LEU A 386 -6.70 3.35 20.33
C LEU A 386 -5.81 3.77 21.52
N SER A 387 -6.06 3.25 22.72
CA SER A 387 -5.14 3.45 23.86
C SER A 387 -3.73 2.90 23.61
N SER A 388 -3.59 1.82 22.83
CA SER A 388 -2.28 1.28 22.42
C SER A 388 -1.58 2.20 21.43
N TRP A 389 -2.33 2.87 20.55
CA TRP A 389 -1.80 3.89 19.65
C TRP A 389 -1.17 5.05 20.43
N GLU A 390 -1.94 5.65 21.34
CA GLU A 390 -1.48 6.82 22.12
C GLU A 390 -0.26 6.49 22.98
N LYS A 391 -0.20 5.28 23.53
CA LYS A 391 0.98 4.79 24.28
C LYS A 391 2.23 4.64 23.41
N LEU A 392 2.09 4.19 22.16
CA LEU A 392 3.22 3.92 21.27
C LEU A 392 3.75 5.18 20.57
N PHE A 393 2.84 6.05 20.15
CA PHE A 393 3.16 7.16 19.24
C PHE A 393 2.95 8.55 19.88
N GLY A 394 2.33 8.61 21.06
CA GLY A 394 2.03 9.85 21.77
C GLY A 394 0.67 10.45 21.38
N SER A 395 0.15 11.33 22.24
CA SER A 395 -1.14 12.03 22.05
C SER A 395 -1.12 13.03 20.90
N ASP A 396 0.07 13.55 20.58
CA ASP A 396 0.28 14.61 19.57
C ASP A 396 0.53 14.04 18.17
N ALA A 397 0.65 12.71 18.05
CA ALA A 397 0.75 12.06 16.74
C ALA A 397 -0.56 12.22 15.95
N PRO A 398 -0.50 12.28 14.60
CA PRO A 398 -1.69 12.16 13.77
C PRO A 398 -2.55 10.98 14.20
N LYS A 399 -3.85 11.20 14.36
CA LYS A 399 -4.75 10.16 14.88
C LYS A 399 -5.28 9.29 13.75
N PRO A 400 -5.33 7.97 13.94
CA PRO A 400 -6.00 7.09 13.00
C PRO A 400 -7.52 7.34 13.08
N ARG A 401 -8.24 6.90 12.06
CA ARG A 401 -9.71 6.88 12.09
C ARG A 401 -10.15 5.77 13.04
N SER A 402 -11.12 6.06 13.90
CA SER A 402 -11.76 5.08 14.76
C SER A 402 -13.16 5.58 15.11
N SER A 403 -14.20 4.81 14.79
CA SER A 403 -15.58 5.16 15.10
C SER A 403 -16.02 4.63 16.47
N ASP A 404 -15.36 3.60 16.98
CA ASP A 404 -15.74 2.89 18.21
C ASP A 404 -14.64 2.87 19.30
N GLY A 405 -13.47 3.47 19.01
CA GLY A 405 -12.28 3.43 19.88
C GLY A 405 -11.56 2.08 19.90
N LYS A 406 -12.13 1.04 19.30
CA LYS A 406 -11.64 -0.34 19.36
C LYS A 406 -10.87 -0.72 18.11
N THR A 407 -11.40 -0.39 16.95
CA THR A 407 -10.72 -0.62 15.67
C THR A 407 -10.04 0.67 15.22
N ILE A 408 -9.01 0.55 14.41
CA ILE A 408 -8.36 1.72 13.82
C ILE A 408 -8.15 1.53 12.32
N THR A 409 -8.30 2.63 11.57
CA THR A 409 -8.04 2.71 10.15
C THR A 409 -7.04 3.83 9.87
N LEU A 410 -5.88 3.45 9.35
CA LEU A 410 -4.88 4.36 8.80
C LEU A 410 -5.28 4.73 7.39
N THR A 411 -4.94 5.94 6.94
CA THR A 411 -5.21 6.41 5.58
C THR A 411 -4.16 7.43 5.17
N PRO A 412 -4.04 7.73 3.86
CA PRO A 412 -3.21 8.85 3.43
C PRO A 412 -3.66 10.19 4.03
N ALA A 413 -4.98 10.46 4.15
CA ALA A 413 -5.45 11.75 4.64
C ALA A 413 -5.29 11.92 6.17
N SER A 414 -5.53 10.87 6.96
CA SER A 414 -5.49 10.93 8.42
C SER A 414 -4.09 10.75 9.00
N THR A 415 -3.30 9.84 8.42
CA THR A 415 -2.01 9.42 9.00
C THR A 415 -0.84 9.57 8.05
N ASP A 416 -1.05 10.05 6.82
CA ASP A 416 -0.01 10.17 5.78
C ASP A 416 0.69 8.82 5.51
N THR A 417 -0.07 7.72 5.58
CA THR A 417 0.39 6.36 5.28
C THR A 417 -0.46 5.74 4.18
N ASP A 418 -0.17 4.52 3.73
CA ASP A 418 -1.20 3.76 3.02
C ASP A 418 -2.37 3.44 3.97
N GLY A 419 -3.49 3.06 3.36
CA GLY A 419 -4.66 2.57 4.07
C GLY A 419 -4.43 1.21 4.71
N PHE A 420 -4.64 1.12 6.02
CA PHE A 420 -4.53 -0.12 6.80
C PHE A 420 -5.60 -0.16 7.88
N PHE A 421 -6.24 -1.31 8.05
CA PHE A 421 -7.11 -1.59 9.18
C PHE A 421 -6.39 -2.43 10.23
N PHE A 422 -6.66 -2.17 11.50
CA PHE A 422 -6.18 -2.98 12.62
C PHE A 422 -7.28 -3.18 13.65
N CYS A 423 -7.45 -4.44 14.06
CA CYS A 423 -8.35 -4.84 15.15
C CYS A 423 -7.65 -5.85 16.04
N ARG A 424 -7.86 -5.72 17.36
CA ARG A 424 -7.39 -6.66 18.37
C ARG A 424 -8.58 -7.36 19.01
N LEU A 425 -8.55 -8.68 19.01
CA LEU A 425 -9.49 -9.52 19.75
C LEU A 425 -8.75 -10.29 20.83
N GLN A 426 -9.28 -10.28 22.05
CA GLN A 426 -8.75 -11.08 23.15
C GLN A 426 -9.55 -12.36 23.31
N ARG A 427 -8.86 -13.50 23.45
CA ARG A 427 -9.49 -14.75 23.87
C ARG A 427 -9.69 -14.74 25.38
N LYS A 428 -10.89 -15.09 25.84
CA LYS A 428 -11.22 -15.24 27.26
C LYS A 428 -10.31 -16.28 27.94
N LYS A 429 -10.09 -16.09 29.24
CA LYS A 429 -9.21 -16.95 30.06
C LYS A 429 -9.82 -18.29 30.39
#